data_AF-A0A4Q1C9E1-F1
#
_entry.id   AF-A0A4Q1C9E1-F1
#
_cell.length_a   1.000
_cell.length_b   1.000
_cell.length_c   1.000
_cell.angle_alpha   90.00
_cell.angle_beta   90.00
_cell.angle_gamma   90.00
#
_symmetry.space_group_name_H-M   'P 1'
#
loop_
_entity.id
_entity.type
_entity.pdbx_description
1 polymer ?
#
loop_
_entity_poly.entity_id
_entity_poly.type
_entity_poly.pdbx_seq_one_letter_code
_entity_poly.pdbx_strand_id
1 'polypeptide(L)'
;MIAATQTNHPHAGVQEPRSKESFLNEACNRIRNAGMRVTKPRVALVEALLKQSGPVSIERIHQEVGVNSCDLVTIYRCLAAFEELGLVRRSYLHNGTCLYEQTFDTARHYHIVCKTCGKTEKVNYTLANDVEQQLKDRGFEQVSHVLEFFGVCPECQLAAKSLARGTSVSVPTTISSPQV
;
A
#
# COMPACT_ATOMS: atom_id res chain seq x y z
N MET A 1 -16.57 16.75 -9.25
CA MET A 1 -15.11 16.95 -9.27
C MET A 1 -14.52 16.06 -8.20
N ILE A 2 -13.82 14.99 -8.59
CA ILE A 2 -13.12 14.14 -7.62
C ILE A 2 -11.84 14.89 -7.26
N ALA A 3 -11.82 15.54 -6.09
CA ALA A 3 -10.60 16.15 -5.58
C ALA A 3 -9.63 15.01 -5.29
N ALA A 4 -8.68 14.79 -6.20
CA ALA A 4 -7.58 13.87 -5.98
C ALA A 4 -6.60 14.55 -5.02
N THR A 5 -6.90 14.52 -3.72
CA THR A 5 -5.92 14.82 -2.69
C THR A 5 -4.87 13.71 -2.72
N GLN A 6 -3.77 13.99 -3.41
CA GLN A 6 -2.55 13.20 -3.37
C GLN A 6 -1.90 13.43 -2.01
N THR A 7 -2.42 12.80 -0.96
CA THR A 7 -1.94 13.05 0.39
C THR A 7 -1.58 11.74 1.09
N ASN A 8 -0.33 11.32 0.92
CA ASN A 8 0.34 10.39 1.83
C ASN A 8 0.77 11.15 3.10
N HIS A 9 -0.18 11.49 3.97
CA HIS A 9 0.13 12.17 5.23
C HIS A 9 0.81 11.24 6.24
N PRO A 10 1.87 11.68 6.93
CA PRO A 10 2.31 11.06 8.19
C PRO A 10 1.36 11.46 9.33
N HIS A 11 0.78 10.48 10.03
CA HIS A 11 -0.22 10.72 11.09
C HIS A 11 0.34 11.57 12.24
N ALA A 12 -0.37 12.64 12.63
CA ALA A 12 -0.16 13.36 13.89
C ALA A 12 -0.87 12.66 15.07
N GLY A 13 -0.12 12.27 16.11
CA GLY A 13 -0.58 12.19 17.51
C GLY A 13 -1.44 10.99 17.98
N VAL A 14 -0.80 10.15 18.82
CA VAL A 14 -1.30 9.39 20.01
C VAL A 14 -2.28 8.20 19.84
N GLN A 15 -1.79 6.96 20.04
CA GLN A 15 -2.06 6.00 21.15
C GLN A 15 -1.54 4.57 20.80
N GLU A 16 -1.22 3.76 21.81
CA GLU A 16 -0.59 2.41 21.78
C GLU A 16 -1.19 1.35 20.81
N PRO A 17 -0.45 0.27 20.46
CA PRO A 17 -0.89 -0.73 19.50
C PRO A 17 -2.17 -1.44 19.96
N ARG A 18 -3.27 -1.13 19.28
CA ARG A 18 -4.60 -1.70 19.54
C ARG A 18 -4.76 -3.03 18.79
N SER A 19 -5.37 -4.03 19.45
CA SER A 19 -5.65 -5.35 18.86
C SER A 19 -6.50 -5.24 17.57
N LYS A 20 -6.45 -6.26 16.69
CA LYS A 20 -7.26 -6.30 15.44
C LYS A 20 -8.75 -6.04 15.69
N GLU A 21 -9.29 -6.56 16.79
CA GLU A 21 -10.68 -6.34 17.21
C GLU A 21 -10.96 -4.87 17.56
N SER A 22 -10.00 -4.20 18.19
CA SER A 22 -10.11 -2.78 18.52
C SER A 22 -10.12 -1.89 17.28
N PHE A 23 -9.36 -2.24 16.23
CA PHE A 23 -9.43 -1.54 14.94
C PHE A 23 -10.79 -1.69 14.26
N LEU A 24 -11.31 -2.92 14.17
CA LEU A 24 -12.58 -3.17 13.51
C LEU A 24 -13.72 -2.36 14.16
N ASN A 25 -13.72 -2.31 15.49
CA ASN A 25 -14.68 -1.52 16.26
C ASN A 25 -14.53 -0.02 16.02
N GLU A 26 -13.31 0.52 16.06
CA GLU A 26 -13.07 1.93 15.77
C GLU A 26 -13.46 2.30 14.34
N ALA A 27 -13.11 1.47 13.35
CA ALA A 27 -13.49 1.67 11.96
C ALA A 27 -15.02 1.71 11.80
N CYS A 28 -15.73 0.77 12.42
CA CYS A 28 -17.19 0.75 12.42
C CYS A 28 -17.79 1.98 13.10
N ASN A 29 -17.17 2.48 14.19
CA ASN A 29 -17.60 3.69 14.87
C ASN A 29 -17.42 4.93 13.99
N ARG A 30 -16.26 5.09 13.32
CA ARG A 30 -16.03 6.22 12.39
C ARG A 30 -17.01 6.20 11.23
N ILE A 31 -17.27 5.02 10.65
CA ILE A 31 -18.28 4.85 9.59
C ILE A 31 -19.66 5.31 10.09
N ARG A 32 -20.05 4.90 11.31
CA ARG A 32 -21.35 5.27 11.90
C ARG A 32 -21.44 6.77 12.19
N ASN A 33 -20.38 7.36 12.75
CA ASN A 33 -20.32 8.77 13.10
C ASN A 33 -20.38 9.68 11.85
N ALA A 34 -19.92 9.18 10.71
CA ALA A 34 -20.06 9.83 9.42
C ALA A 34 -21.45 9.67 8.77
N GLY A 35 -22.44 9.13 9.50
CA GLY A 35 -23.79 8.92 8.98
C GLY A 35 -23.91 7.77 7.97
N MET A 36 -22.86 6.97 7.81
CA MET A 36 -22.86 5.83 6.89
C MET A 36 -23.30 4.54 7.58
N ARG A 37 -24.04 3.69 6.84
CA ARG A 37 -24.42 2.36 7.33
C ARG A 37 -23.21 1.43 7.39
N VAL A 38 -23.00 0.74 8.51
CA VAL A 38 -22.00 -0.34 8.61
C VAL A 38 -22.55 -1.58 7.90
N THR A 39 -22.17 -1.77 6.63
CA THR A 39 -22.66 -2.88 5.79
C THR A 39 -21.67 -4.05 5.77
N LYS A 40 -22.14 -5.25 5.40
CA LYS A 40 -21.27 -6.43 5.24
C LYS A 40 -20.05 -6.17 4.33
N PRO A 41 -20.19 -5.50 3.15
CA PRO A 41 -19.03 -5.15 2.32
C PRO A 41 -18.02 -4.24 3.02
N ARG A 42 -18.47 -3.24 3.80
CA ARG A 42 -17.58 -2.33 4.53
C ARG A 42 -16.79 -3.08 5.60
N VAL A 43 -17.46 -3.94 6.36
CA VAL A 43 -16.83 -4.79 7.39
C VAL A 43 -15.80 -5.72 6.76
N ALA A 44 -16.18 -6.44 5.69
CA ALA A 44 -15.26 -7.35 5.00
C ALA A 44 -14.03 -6.65 4.43
N LEU A 45 -14.19 -5.42 3.91
CA LEU A 45 -13.07 -4.62 3.43
C LEU A 45 -12.12 -4.19 4.56
N VAL A 46 -12.65 -3.77 5.71
CA VAL A 46 -11.86 -3.43 6.90
C VAL A 46 -11.07 -4.65 7.39
N GLU A 47 -11.70 -5.83 7.42
CA GLU A 47 -11.03 -7.10 7.77
C GLU A 47 -9.94 -7.50 6.75
N ALA A 48 -10.19 -7.32 5.45
CA ALA A 48 -9.22 -7.61 4.40
C ALA A 48 -7.97 -6.72 4.53
N LEU A 49 -8.16 -5.44 4.84
CA LEU A 49 -7.07 -4.49 5.10
C LEU A 49 -6.27 -4.86 6.35
N LEU A 50 -6.93 -5.32 7.42
CA LEU A 50 -6.29 -5.76 8.67
C LEU A 50 -5.38 -6.99 8.53
N LYS A 51 -5.53 -7.76 7.45
CA LYS A 51 -4.67 -8.92 7.16
C LYS A 51 -3.37 -8.51 6.47
N GLN A 52 -3.30 -7.29 5.94
CA GLN A 52 -2.12 -6.80 5.22
C GLN A 52 -1.16 -6.12 6.18
N SER A 53 0.14 -6.38 6.00
CA SER A 53 1.21 -5.76 6.79
C SER A 53 1.73 -4.45 6.19
N GLY A 54 1.14 -3.97 5.08
CA GLY A 54 1.54 -2.75 4.39
C GLY A 54 0.62 -2.41 3.21
N PRO A 55 1.04 -1.45 2.35
CA PRO A 55 0.27 -1.02 1.19
C PRO A 55 -0.07 -2.16 0.24
N VAL A 56 -1.34 -2.24 -0.17
CA VAL A 56 -1.89 -3.31 -1.00
C VAL A 56 -2.71 -2.76 -2.17
N SER A 57 -2.65 -3.39 -3.33
CA SER A 57 -3.44 -2.95 -4.49
C SER A 57 -4.92 -3.31 -4.34
N ILE A 58 -5.79 -2.61 -5.08
CA ILE A 58 -7.23 -2.87 -5.09
C ILE A 58 -7.54 -4.29 -5.56
N GLU A 59 -6.81 -4.80 -6.55
CA GLU A 59 -6.98 -6.15 -7.07
C GLU A 59 -6.71 -7.19 -6.00
N ARG A 60 -5.67 -6.97 -5.18
CA ARG A 60 -5.33 -7.87 -4.08
C ARG A 60 -6.35 -7.77 -2.94
N ILE A 61 -6.83 -6.56 -2.63
CA ILE A 61 -7.96 -6.37 -1.69
C ILE A 61 -9.19 -7.13 -2.17
N HIS A 62 -9.54 -7.02 -3.45
CA HIS A 62 -10.70 -7.68 -4.04
C HIS A 62 -10.60 -9.20 -3.98
N GLN A 63 -9.40 -9.76 -4.21
CA GLN A 63 -9.13 -11.18 -4.00
C GLN A 63 -9.35 -11.59 -2.54
N GLU A 64 -8.90 -10.78 -1.58
CA GLU A 64 -8.99 -11.07 -0.14
C GLU A 64 -10.42 -10.96 0.40
N VAL A 65 -11.21 -10.00 -0.07
CA VAL A 65 -12.64 -9.86 0.26
C VAL A 65 -13.48 -10.99 -0.35
N GLY A 66 -12.98 -11.59 -1.43
CA GLY A 66 -13.67 -12.61 -2.21
C GLY A 66 -14.44 -11.99 -3.37
N VAL A 67 -14.05 -12.35 -4.58
CA VAL A 67 -14.55 -11.78 -5.85
C VAL A 67 -16.08 -11.91 -6.01
N ASN A 68 -16.68 -12.94 -5.40
CA ASN A 68 -18.13 -13.17 -5.44
C ASN A 68 -18.89 -12.44 -4.31
N SER A 69 -18.18 -11.92 -3.31
CA SER A 69 -18.76 -11.30 -2.11
C SER A 69 -18.96 -9.78 -2.28
N CYS A 70 -18.11 -9.13 -3.08
CA CYS A 70 -18.12 -7.69 -3.27
C CYS A 70 -17.50 -7.33 -4.61
N ASP A 71 -18.19 -6.55 -5.44
CA ASP A 71 -17.66 -6.09 -6.71
C ASP A 71 -16.58 -4.99 -6.55
N LEU A 72 -15.75 -4.82 -7.58
CA LEU A 72 -14.71 -3.80 -7.60
C LEU A 72 -15.27 -2.39 -7.40
N VAL A 73 -16.42 -2.07 -7.99
CA VAL A 73 -17.04 -0.74 -7.90
C VAL A 73 -17.38 -0.38 -6.45
N THR A 74 -17.89 -1.34 -5.69
CA THR A 74 -18.19 -1.21 -4.27
C THR A 74 -16.93 -1.05 -3.46
N ILE A 75 -15.86 -1.80 -3.78
CA ILE A 75 -14.55 -1.63 -3.14
C ILE A 75 -14.01 -0.22 -3.39
N TYR A 76 -14.04 0.28 -4.63
CA TYR A 76 -13.62 1.66 -4.96
C TYR A 76 -14.40 2.70 -4.13
N ARG A 77 -15.73 2.60 -4.07
CA ARG A 77 -16.56 3.52 -3.28
C ARG A 77 -16.27 3.44 -1.79
N CYS A 78 -16.03 2.24 -1.27
CA CYS A 78 -15.70 2.07 0.15
C CYS A 78 -14.32 2.63 0.45
N LEU A 79 -13.30 2.37 -0.39
CA LEU A 79 -11.95 2.90 -0.21
C LEU A 79 -11.93 4.43 -0.27
N ALA A 80 -12.66 5.05 -1.20
CA ALA A 80 -12.79 6.51 -1.25
C ALA A 80 -13.40 7.08 0.04
N ALA A 81 -14.50 6.48 0.52
CA ALA A 81 -15.10 6.89 1.78
C ALA A 81 -14.17 6.63 2.99
N PHE A 82 -13.40 5.54 2.98
CA PHE A 82 -12.46 5.23 4.05
C PHE A 82 -11.27 6.19 4.06
N GLU A 83 -10.84 6.69 2.89
CA GLU A 83 -9.82 7.73 2.77
C GLU A 83 -10.31 9.04 3.39
N GLU A 84 -11.55 9.45 3.09
CA GLU A 84 -12.18 10.63 3.70
C GLU A 84 -12.34 10.50 5.23
N LEU A 85 -12.56 9.28 5.73
CA LEU A 85 -12.65 8.99 7.16
C LEU A 85 -11.29 8.79 7.86
N GLY A 86 -10.19 8.87 7.11
CA GLY A 86 -8.84 8.59 7.61
C GLY A 86 -8.69 7.17 8.15
N LEU A 87 -9.44 6.20 7.59
CA LEU A 87 -9.33 4.76 7.88
C LEU A 87 -8.27 4.08 7.01
N VAL A 88 -8.08 4.59 5.79
CA VAL A 88 -7.02 4.16 4.88
C VAL A 88 -6.25 5.35 4.36
N ARG A 89 -4.99 5.10 3.98
CA ARG A 89 -4.17 6.00 3.17
C ARG A 89 -3.99 5.40 1.79
N ARG A 90 -3.86 6.27 0.79
CA ARG A 90 -3.59 5.88 -0.58
C ARG A 90 -2.19 6.31 -1.00
N SER A 91 -1.36 5.34 -1.39
CA SER A 91 -0.07 5.54 -2.02
C SER A 91 -0.06 5.00 -3.45
N TYR A 92 1.04 5.18 -4.17
CA TYR A 92 1.15 4.74 -5.55
C TYR A 92 2.38 3.86 -5.77
N LEU A 93 2.27 2.93 -6.72
CA LEU A 93 3.42 2.30 -7.34
C LEU A 93 4.01 3.22 -8.42
N HIS A 94 5.27 2.96 -8.78
CA HIS A 94 5.96 3.69 -9.86
C HIS A 94 5.26 3.62 -11.23
N ASN A 95 4.37 2.66 -11.44
CA ASN A 95 3.56 2.50 -12.65
C ASN A 95 2.18 3.18 -12.54
N GLY A 96 1.92 3.92 -11.45
CA GLY A 96 0.65 4.61 -11.19
C GLY A 96 -0.43 3.76 -10.52
N THR A 97 -0.19 2.47 -10.22
CA THR A 97 -1.16 1.64 -9.50
C THR A 97 -1.40 2.19 -8.10
N CYS A 98 -2.67 2.40 -7.74
CA CYS A 98 -3.05 2.81 -6.39
C CYS A 98 -2.87 1.66 -5.40
N LEU A 99 -2.22 1.96 -4.28
CA LEU A 99 -2.11 1.08 -3.12
C LEU A 99 -2.85 1.70 -1.94
N TYR A 100 -3.42 0.88 -1.09
CA TYR A 100 -4.14 1.29 0.10
C TYR A 100 -3.58 0.61 1.33
N GLU A 101 -3.56 1.32 2.44
CA GLU A 101 -3.11 0.80 3.71
C GLU A 101 -3.95 1.37 4.84
N GLN A 102 -4.21 0.56 5.86
CA GLN A 102 -4.86 1.01 7.08
C GLN A 102 -4.00 2.05 7.84
N THR A 103 -4.63 3.02 8.48
CA THR A 103 -3.96 4.20 9.10
C THR A 103 -3.64 4.06 10.59
N PHE A 104 -3.92 2.91 11.20
CA PHE A 104 -3.79 2.71 12.64
C PHE A 104 -2.43 2.17 13.07
N ASP A 105 -1.51 1.97 12.13
CA ASP A 105 -0.11 1.87 12.53
C ASP A 105 0.36 3.25 13.01
N THR A 106 0.70 3.33 14.29
CA THR A 106 0.85 4.58 15.04
C THR A 106 2.24 5.19 14.93
N ALA A 107 3.22 4.42 14.44
CA ALA A 107 4.53 4.95 14.14
C ALA A 107 4.50 5.64 12.77
N ARG A 108 4.88 6.93 12.70
CA ARG A 108 5.18 7.56 11.41
C ARG A 108 6.33 6.76 10.77
N HIS A 109 6.10 6.23 9.59
CA HIS A 109 7.09 5.51 8.80
C HIS A 109 6.84 5.75 7.32
N TYR A 110 7.90 5.69 6.52
CA TYR A 110 7.81 5.58 5.09
C TYR A 110 7.83 4.12 4.67
N HIS A 111 7.51 3.88 3.41
CA HIS A 111 7.66 2.58 2.78
C HIS A 111 8.65 2.67 1.62
N ILE A 112 9.48 1.64 1.50
CA ILE A 112 10.09 1.29 0.23
C ILE A 112 9.29 0.14 -0.41
N VAL A 113 8.95 0.31 -1.68
CA VAL A 113 8.22 -0.70 -2.45
C VAL A 113 9.14 -1.35 -3.49
N CYS A 114 9.14 -2.67 -3.53
CA CYS A 114 9.88 -3.43 -4.54
C CYS A 114 9.21 -3.29 -5.91
N LYS A 115 9.94 -2.81 -6.92
CA LYS A 115 9.51 -2.67 -8.32
C LYS A 115 9.20 -4.00 -9.00
N THR A 116 9.65 -5.13 -8.43
CA THR A 116 9.51 -6.46 -9.04
C THR A 116 8.38 -7.27 -8.40
N CYS A 117 8.35 -7.37 -7.08
CA CYS A 117 7.37 -8.20 -6.37
C CYS A 117 6.32 -7.42 -5.60
N GLY A 118 6.43 -6.09 -5.52
CA GLY A 118 5.51 -5.25 -4.75
C GLY A 118 5.66 -5.34 -3.23
N LYS A 119 6.60 -6.15 -2.71
CA LYS A 119 6.88 -6.24 -1.27
C LYS A 119 7.26 -4.87 -0.72
N THR A 120 6.74 -4.54 0.46
CA THR A 120 6.97 -3.28 1.16
C THR A 120 7.75 -3.48 2.45
N GLU A 121 8.64 -2.55 2.76
CA GLU A 121 9.40 -2.52 4.02
C GLU A 121 9.33 -1.13 4.65
N LYS A 122 9.26 -1.06 5.99
CA LYS A 122 9.16 0.19 6.73
C LYS A 122 10.51 0.89 6.81
N VAL A 123 10.48 2.21 6.62
CA VAL A 123 11.64 3.11 6.73
C VAL A 123 11.33 4.17 7.78
N ASN A 124 12.31 4.51 8.62
CA ASN A 124 12.13 5.48 9.71
C ASN A 124 11.76 6.88 9.16
N TYR A 125 10.78 7.51 9.79
CA TYR A 125 10.24 8.81 9.41
C TYR A 125 11.11 10.02 9.80
N THR A 126 12.10 9.83 10.68
CA THR A 126 12.95 10.93 11.21
C THR A 126 13.51 11.88 10.15
N LEU A 127 13.69 11.43 8.91
CA LEU A 127 14.26 12.19 7.80
C LEU A 127 13.46 13.43 7.35
N ALA A 128 12.15 13.53 7.60
CA ALA A 128 11.36 14.69 7.13
C ALA A 128 10.99 15.70 8.21
N ASN A 129 11.20 15.38 9.49
CA ASN A 129 10.84 16.25 10.60
C ASN A 129 11.52 17.63 10.50
N ASP A 130 12.81 17.63 10.15
CA ASP A 130 13.60 18.86 10.07
C ASP A 130 13.07 19.80 8.99
N VAL A 131 12.63 19.25 7.86
CA VAL A 131 12.06 20.04 6.74
C VAL A 131 10.67 20.58 7.10
N GLU A 132 9.81 19.76 7.72
CA GLU A 132 8.51 20.23 8.19
C GLU A 132 8.65 21.37 9.21
N GLN A 133 9.63 21.27 10.12
CA GLN A 133 9.86 22.30 11.12
C GLN A 133 10.35 23.60 10.50
N GLN A 134 11.32 23.53 9.57
CA GLN A 134 11.77 24.72 8.84
C GLN A 134 10.64 25.44 8.10
N LEU A 135 9.66 24.72 7.55
CA LEU A 135 8.51 25.33 6.89
C LEU A 135 7.57 26.01 7.89
N LYS A 136 7.32 25.39 9.05
CA LYS A 136 6.53 26.01 10.13
C LYS A 136 7.18 27.29 10.65
N ASP A 137 8.50 27.27 10.86
CA ASP A 137 9.26 28.43 11.32
C ASP A 137 9.22 29.59 10.31
N ARG A 138 8.96 29.30 9.03
CA ARG A 138 8.73 30.29 7.97
C ARG A 138 7.27 30.75 7.86
N GLY A 139 6.40 30.34 8.77
CA GLY A 139 4.99 30.74 8.82
C GLY A 139 4.05 29.91 7.95
N PHE A 140 4.47 28.74 7.45
CA PHE A 140 3.56 27.83 6.74
C PHE A 140 2.72 27.02 7.75
N GLU A 141 1.41 27.02 7.55
CA GLU A 141 0.46 26.20 8.31
C GLU A 141 0.00 25.00 7.49
N GLN A 142 -0.48 23.95 8.16
CA GLN A 142 -1.01 22.72 7.54
C GLN A 142 -0.03 22.06 6.54
N VAL A 143 1.27 22.13 6.83
CA VAL A 143 2.33 21.55 5.99
C VAL A 143 2.14 20.03 5.91
N SER A 144 2.18 19.53 4.67
CA SER A 144 2.17 18.11 4.36
C SER A 144 3.12 17.80 3.23
N HIS A 145 3.67 16.59 3.22
CA HIS A 145 4.51 16.10 2.13
C HIS A 145 4.12 14.68 1.73
N VAL A 146 4.61 14.27 0.55
CA VAL A 146 4.51 12.91 0.03
C VAL A 146 5.93 12.41 -0.23
N LEU A 147 6.27 11.23 0.30
CA LEU A 147 7.56 10.59 0.08
C LEU A 147 7.35 9.10 -0.20
N GLU A 148 7.84 8.63 -1.34
CA GLU A 148 7.74 7.25 -1.78
C GLU A 148 9.12 6.75 -2.22
N PHE A 149 9.54 5.59 -1.70
CA PHE A 149 10.79 4.95 -2.11
C PHE A 149 10.49 3.75 -3.00
N PHE A 150 11.21 3.62 -4.11
CA PHE A 150 11.08 2.49 -5.02
C PHE A 150 12.44 1.86 -5.33
N GLY A 151 12.55 0.55 -5.14
CA GLY A 151 13.80 -0.19 -5.37
C GLY A 151 13.55 -1.63 -5.80
N VAL A 152 14.60 -2.43 -5.94
CA VAL A 152 14.47 -3.89 -6.11
C VAL A 152 14.93 -4.53 -4.81
N CYS A 153 14.07 -5.31 -4.15
CA CYS A 153 14.40 -5.92 -2.86
C CYS A 153 15.53 -6.96 -3.01
N PRO A 154 16.26 -7.27 -1.92
CA PRO A 154 17.35 -8.24 -1.96
C PRO A 154 16.95 -9.61 -2.52
N GLU A 155 15.74 -10.09 -2.20
CA GLU A 155 15.19 -11.36 -2.70
C GLU A 155 15.09 -11.37 -4.24
N CYS A 156 14.52 -10.32 -4.83
CA CYS A 156 14.40 -10.19 -6.28
C CYS A 156 15.76 -10.00 -6.97
N GLN A 157 16.70 -9.30 -6.33
CA GLN A 157 18.06 -9.18 -6.85
C GLN A 157 18.78 -10.54 -6.88
N LEU A 158 18.58 -11.38 -5.85
CA LEU A 158 19.15 -12.72 -5.79
C LEU A 158 18.52 -13.65 -6.85
N ALA A 159 17.20 -13.59 -7.02
CA ALA A 159 16.50 -14.36 -8.07
C ALA A 159 17.01 -13.99 -9.47
N ALA A 160 17.15 -12.70 -9.78
CA ALA A 160 17.71 -12.28 -11.08
C ALA A 160 19.14 -12.81 -11.30
N LYS A 161 19.97 -12.84 -10.24
CA LYS A 161 21.35 -13.34 -10.29
C LYS A 161 21.46 -14.88 -10.39
N SER A 162 20.46 -15.64 -9.96
CA SER A 162 20.44 -17.10 -10.12
C SER A 162 20.02 -17.50 -11.54
N LEU A 163 19.02 -16.81 -12.10
CA LEU A 163 18.62 -16.98 -13.51
C LEU A 163 19.78 -16.66 -14.49
N ALA A 164 20.56 -15.63 -14.21
CA ALA A 164 21.73 -15.27 -15.03
C ALA A 164 22.91 -16.26 -14.93
N ARG A 165 22.97 -17.08 -13.87
CA ARG A 165 24.03 -18.10 -13.68
C ARG A 165 23.64 -19.49 -14.20
N GLY A 166 22.35 -19.75 -14.39
CA GLY A 166 21.84 -21.04 -14.90
C GLY A 166 21.77 -21.15 -16.43
N THR A 167 22.10 -20.10 -17.18
CA THR A 167 22.06 -20.06 -18.65
C THR A 167 23.41 -20.42 -19.28
N SER A 168 23.98 -21.56 -18.92
CA SER A 168 24.94 -22.26 -19.80
C SER A 168 24.19 -23.37 -20.53
N VAL A 169 23.32 -22.98 -21.47
CA VAL A 169 22.69 -23.94 -22.39
C VAL A 169 23.74 -24.30 -23.44
N SER A 170 24.31 -25.49 -23.32
CA SER A 170 25.07 -26.13 -24.39
C SER A 170 24.16 -26.34 -25.59
N VAL A 171 24.41 -25.62 -26.68
CA VAL A 171 23.77 -25.87 -27.98
C VAL A 171 24.22 -27.25 -28.47
N PRO A 172 23.32 -28.23 -28.72
CA PRO A 172 23.71 -29.44 -29.42
C PRO A 172 23.86 -29.10 -30.90
N THR A 173 25.10 -29.10 -31.38
CA THR A 173 25.42 -29.00 -32.81
C THR A 173 25.07 -30.31 -33.50
N THR A 174 23.84 -30.45 -33.99
CA THR A 174 23.49 -31.50 -34.97
C THR A 174 23.57 -30.91 -36.37
N ILE A 175 24.74 -31.06 -36.99
CA ILE A 175 24.90 -30.91 -38.44
C ILE A 175 24.30 -32.16 -39.07
N SER A 176 23.10 -32.01 -39.64
CA SER A 176 22.48 -32.97 -40.54
C SER A 176 22.87 -32.61 -41.98
N SER A 177 23.88 -33.29 -42.51
CA SER A 177 24.26 -33.22 -43.93
C SER A 177 23.16 -33.82 -44.82
N PRO A 178 22.78 -33.19 -45.94
CA PRO A 178 21.99 -33.85 -46.97
C PRO A 178 22.89 -34.66 -47.90
N GLN A 179 22.48 -35.91 -48.17
CA GLN A 179 23.07 -36.76 -49.20
C GLN A 179 22.76 -36.21 -50.60
N VAL A 180 23.80 -36.12 -51.44
CA VAL A 180 23.79 -36.49 -52.88
C VAL A 180 25.16 -37.08 -53.21
#